data_AF-A0A182NIA6-F1
#
_entry.id   AF-A0A182NIA6-F1
#
_cell.length_a   1.000
_cell.length_b   1.000
_cell.length_c   1.000
_cell.angle_alpha   90.00
_cell.angle_beta   90.00
_cell.angle_gamma   90.00
#
_symmetry.space_group_name_H-M   'P 1'
#
loop_
_entity.id
_entity.type
_entity.pdbx_description
1 polymer ?
#
loop_
_entity_poly.entity_id
_entity_poly.type
_entity_poly.pdbx_seq_one_letter_code
_entity_poly.pdbx_strand_id
1 'polypeptide(L)'
;MPKRNVAFIKPDEPDFLKKMKAQIGYREGPSVDDKREAIENFSDSDDEEKEDEKPQVVVIKEGDLTEAEAEKAFKEESEKPADLNQKIVFKSKKPKPEQTETKAKPKPEEKKAKKAKQKQEKSKLSFNDEEEEEY
;
A
#
# COMPACT_ATOMS: atom_id res chain seq x y z
N MET A 1 43.04 23.99 -0.92
CA MET A 1 41.73 23.28 -0.96
C MET A 1 41.86 22.02 -0.13
N PRO A 2 41.09 21.83 0.96
CA PRO A 2 41.21 20.64 1.78
C PRO A 2 40.66 19.43 1.01
N LYS A 3 41.44 18.35 0.98
CA LYS A 3 41.14 17.09 0.28
C LYS A 3 39.94 16.42 0.97
N ARG A 4 38.74 16.60 0.43
CA ARG A 4 37.46 16.08 0.98
C ARG A 4 37.11 14.66 0.49
N ASN A 5 38.05 13.96 -0.14
CA ASN A 5 37.82 12.60 -0.66
C ASN A 5 38.41 11.59 0.33
N VAL A 6 37.65 11.24 1.37
CA VAL A 6 38.00 10.16 2.31
C VAL A 6 37.24 8.91 1.88
N ALA A 7 37.96 7.93 1.35
CA ALA A 7 37.41 6.60 1.10
C ALA A 7 37.69 5.71 2.31
N PHE A 8 36.67 4.99 2.79
CA PHE A 8 36.85 3.98 3.83
C PHE A 8 37.42 2.70 3.18
N ILE A 9 38.62 2.31 3.60
CA ILE A 9 39.25 1.04 3.22
C ILE A 9 39.16 0.14 4.45
N LYS A 10 38.44 -0.97 4.35
CA LYS A 10 38.37 -1.97 5.42
C LYS A 10 39.72 -2.72 5.47
N PRO A 11 40.53 -2.57 6.53
CA PRO A 11 41.79 -3.31 6.64
C PRO A 11 41.52 -4.80 6.86
N ASP A 12 42.45 -5.63 6.43
CA ASP A 12 42.37 -7.07 6.64
C ASP A 12 42.34 -7.43 8.13
N GLU A 13 41.56 -8.45 8.46
CA GLU A 13 41.48 -8.92 9.83
C GLU A 13 42.83 -9.51 10.29
N PRO A 14 43.23 -9.25 11.54
CA PRO A 14 44.45 -9.81 12.11
C PRO A 14 44.35 -11.33 12.26
N ASP A 15 45.48 -12.02 12.15
CA ASP A 15 45.56 -13.48 12.14
C ASP A 15 44.94 -14.16 13.38
N PHE A 16 44.97 -13.47 14.53
CA PHE A 16 44.34 -13.96 15.76
C PHE A 16 42.82 -14.10 15.60
N LEU A 17 42.14 -13.09 15.05
CA LEU A 17 40.69 -13.11 14.85
C LEU A 17 40.31 -14.13 13.77
N LYS A 18 41.11 -14.27 12.71
CA LYS A 18 40.91 -15.28 11.67
C LYS A 18 40.92 -16.70 12.23
N LYS A 19 41.93 -17.02 13.06
CA LYS A 19 42.04 -18.34 13.72
C LYS A 19 40.86 -18.60 14.65
N MET A 20 40.47 -17.61 15.44
CA MET A 20 39.35 -17.73 16.37
C MET A 20 38.02 -17.96 15.62
N LYS A 21 37.74 -17.17 14.57
CA LYS A 21 36.56 -17.32 13.71
C LYS A 21 36.51 -18.70 13.03
N ALA A 22 37.65 -19.20 12.56
CA ALA A 22 37.75 -20.54 11.97
C ALA A 22 37.48 -21.65 12.99
N GLN A 23 38.01 -21.53 14.21
CA GLN A 23 37.79 -22.51 15.29
C GLN A 23 36.32 -22.59 15.73
N ILE A 24 35.62 -21.47 15.78
CA ILE A 24 34.20 -21.42 16.17
C ILE A 24 33.25 -21.66 14.98
N GLY A 25 33.77 -21.86 13.77
CA GLY A 25 32.96 -22.05 12.55
C GLY A 25 32.14 -20.82 12.16
N TYR A 26 32.59 -19.62 12.49
CA TYR A 26 31.86 -18.38 12.20
C TYR A 26 31.72 -18.19 10.68
N ARG A 27 30.48 -18.06 10.22
CA ARG A 27 30.16 -17.62 8.86
C ARG A 27 29.58 -16.22 8.96
N GLU A 28 30.13 -15.31 8.16
CA GLU A 28 29.60 -13.95 8.05
C GLU A 28 28.14 -14.05 7.60
N GLY A 29 27.26 -13.32 8.31
CA GLY A 29 25.83 -13.34 8.03
C GLY A 29 25.52 -12.64 6.70
N PRO A 30 24.25 -12.72 6.25
CA PRO A 30 23.85 -12.08 5.02
C PRO A 30 24.16 -10.58 5.06
N SER A 31 24.79 -10.11 3.99
CA SER A 31 25.25 -8.73 3.88
C SER A 31 24.10 -7.79 3.48
N VAL A 32 24.36 -6.48 3.50
CA VAL A 32 23.39 -5.50 2.98
C VAL A 32 23.25 -5.62 1.46
N ASP A 33 24.29 -6.10 0.77
CA ASP A 33 24.27 -6.31 -0.67
C ASP A 33 23.36 -7.49 -1.05
N ASP A 34 23.27 -8.51 -0.21
CA ASP A 34 22.36 -9.66 -0.39
C ASP A 34 20.88 -9.22 -0.40
N LYS A 35 20.54 -8.07 0.20
CA LYS A 35 19.18 -7.48 0.13
C LYS A 35 18.92 -6.78 -1.20
N ARG A 36 19.97 -6.40 -1.92
CA ARG A 36 19.90 -5.70 -3.21
C ARG A 36 19.96 -6.66 -4.39
N GLU A 37 20.33 -7.92 -4.14
CA GLU A 37 20.31 -8.96 -5.15
C GLU A 37 18.88 -9.15 -5.67
N ALA A 38 18.71 -9.07 -6.98
CA ALA A 38 17.44 -9.38 -7.61
C ALA A 38 17.21 -10.89 -7.47
N ILE A 39 16.14 -11.26 -6.76
CA ILE A 39 15.74 -12.65 -6.65
C ILE A 39 15.20 -13.07 -8.03
N GLU A 40 16.00 -13.81 -8.79
CA GLU A 40 15.51 -14.49 -9.98
C GLU A 40 14.36 -15.41 -9.57
N ASN A 41 13.18 -15.21 -10.17
CA ASN A 41 11.91 -15.85 -9.81
C ASN A 41 11.20 -15.29 -8.56
N PHE A 42 11.28 -13.98 -8.32
CA PHE A 42 10.26 -13.31 -7.49
C PHE A 42 8.90 -13.37 -8.22
N SER A 43 8.24 -14.51 -8.15
CA SER A 43 6.81 -14.63 -8.44
C SER A 43 6.10 -14.01 -7.26
N ASP A 44 5.29 -12.97 -7.50
CA ASP A 44 4.34 -12.46 -6.52
C ASP A 44 3.27 -13.54 -6.35
N SER A 45 3.59 -14.56 -5.55
CA SER A 45 2.76 -15.76 -5.36
C SER A 45 1.43 -15.44 -4.66
N ASP A 46 1.21 -14.18 -4.27
CA ASP A 46 -0.03 -13.68 -3.70
C ASP A 46 -1.03 -13.19 -4.77
N ASP A 47 -0.67 -13.15 -6.06
CA ASP A 47 -1.59 -12.76 -7.14
C ASP A 47 -2.48 -13.91 -7.66
N GLU A 48 -2.22 -15.16 -7.28
CA GLU A 48 -3.04 -16.31 -7.68
C GLU A 48 -4.22 -16.51 -6.69
N GLU A 49 -5.41 -15.99 -7.02
CA GLU A 49 -6.65 -16.27 -6.28
C GLU A 49 -6.85 -17.79 -6.17
N LYS A 50 -6.87 -18.29 -4.93
CA LYS A 50 -7.07 -19.72 -4.67
C LYS A 50 -8.54 -20.10 -4.87
N GLU A 51 -8.78 -21.37 -5.22
CA GLU A 51 -10.14 -21.92 -5.34
C GLU A 51 -10.97 -21.73 -4.05
N ASP A 52 -10.32 -21.77 -2.88
CA ASP A 52 -10.96 -21.55 -1.57
C ASP A 52 -11.39 -20.08 -1.32
N GLU A 53 -10.86 -19.13 -2.09
CA GLU A 53 -11.17 -17.70 -1.98
C GLU A 53 -12.38 -17.30 -2.83
N LYS A 54 -12.84 -18.18 -3.73
CA LYS A 54 -14.01 -17.93 -4.57
C LYS A 54 -15.30 -17.94 -3.76
N PRO A 55 -16.29 -17.10 -4.11
CA PRO A 55 -17.56 -17.05 -3.41
C PRO A 55 -18.38 -18.34 -3.62
N GLN A 56 -18.99 -18.84 -2.54
CA GLN A 56 -19.92 -19.97 -2.63
C GLN A 56 -21.22 -19.56 -3.34
N VAL A 57 -21.53 -20.24 -4.45
CA VAL A 57 -22.81 -20.06 -5.17
C VAL A 57 -23.86 -21.01 -4.58
N VAL A 58 -25.04 -20.48 -4.25
CA VAL A 58 -26.17 -21.25 -3.71
C VAL A 58 -27.43 -20.93 -4.52
N VAL A 59 -28.03 -21.96 -5.12
CA VAL A 59 -29.28 -21.88 -5.90
C VAL A 59 -30.44 -22.26 -5.00
N ILE A 60 -31.40 -21.35 -4.81
CA ILE A 60 -32.59 -21.57 -3.96
C ILE A 60 -33.86 -21.65 -4.82
N LYS A 61 -33.92 -20.88 -5.90
CA LYS A 61 -35.10 -20.77 -6.78
C LYS A 61 -34.75 -21.12 -8.23
N GLU A 62 -35.76 -21.58 -8.96
CA GLU A 62 -35.69 -21.74 -10.42
C GLU A 62 -35.56 -20.36 -11.07
N GLY A 63 -34.32 -19.97 -11.41
CA GLY A 63 -33.98 -18.65 -11.93
C GLY A 63 -32.69 -18.06 -11.33
N ASP A 64 -32.17 -18.63 -10.24
CA ASP A 64 -30.85 -18.26 -9.73
C ASP A 64 -29.74 -18.82 -10.65
N LEU A 65 -28.63 -18.10 -10.77
CA LEU A 65 -27.51 -18.50 -11.62
C LEU A 65 -26.80 -19.72 -11.06
N THR A 66 -26.48 -20.67 -11.94
CA THR A 66 -25.61 -21.78 -11.60
C THR A 66 -24.15 -21.34 -11.52
N GLU A 67 -23.29 -22.12 -10.86
CA GLU A 67 -21.87 -21.80 -10.67
C GLU A 67 -21.15 -21.43 -11.98
N ALA A 68 -21.36 -22.22 -13.04
CA ALA A 68 -20.76 -21.97 -14.35
C ALA A 68 -21.29 -20.69 -15.03
N GLU A 69 -22.52 -20.29 -14.75
CA GLU A 69 -23.11 -19.05 -15.30
C GLU A 69 -22.67 -17.83 -14.50
N ALA A 70 -22.54 -17.97 -13.17
CA ALA A 70 -22.02 -16.94 -12.29
C ALA A 70 -20.56 -16.59 -12.64
N GLU A 71 -19.71 -17.59 -12.88
CA GLU A 71 -18.32 -17.36 -13.31
C GLU A 71 -18.25 -16.62 -14.65
N LYS A 72 -19.10 -17.01 -15.62
CA LYS A 72 -19.14 -16.35 -16.93
C LYS A 72 -19.61 -14.91 -16.80
N ALA A 73 -20.66 -14.65 -16.03
CA ALA A 73 -21.17 -13.31 -15.80
C ALA A 73 -20.11 -12.41 -15.14
N PHE A 74 -19.36 -12.92 -14.16
CA PHE A 74 -18.28 -12.18 -13.49
C PHE A 74 -17.13 -11.84 -14.45
N LYS A 75 -16.70 -12.80 -15.28
CA LYS A 75 -15.67 -12.59 -16.31
C LYS A 75 -16.12 -11.57 -17.35
N GLU A 76 -17.37 -11.67 -17.82
CA GLU A 76 -17.91 -10.70 -18.79
C GLU A 76 -18.06 -9.30 -18.18
N GLU A 77 -18.35 -9.17 -16.89
CA GLU A 77 -18.48 -7.86 -16.23
C GLU A 77 -17.14 -7.20 -15.96
N SER A 78 -16.10 -7.96 -15.62
CA SER A 78 -14.74 -7.44 -15.42
C SER A 78 -14.06 -7.03 -16.74
N GLU A 79 -14.33 -7.75 -17.84
CA GLU A 79 -13.77 -7.45 -19.16
C GLU A 79 -14.55 -6.36 -19.93
N LYS A 80 -15.78 -6.04 -19.51
CA LYS A 80 -16.58 -5.00 -20.18
C LYS A 80 -15.90 -3.64 -20.07
N PRO A 81 -15.66 -2.94 -21.20
CA PRO A 81 -15.06 -1.62 -21.17
C PRO A 81 -16.00 -0.64 -20.46
N ALA A 82 -15.42 0.29 -19.70
CA ALA A 82 -16.19 1.31 -19.00
C ALA A 82 -17.00 2.17 -19.98
N ASP A 83 -18.26 2.45 -19.64
CA ASP A 83 -19.11 3.35 -20.43
C ASP A 83 -18.59 4.79 -20.34
N LEU A 84 -17.95 5.24 -21.42
CA LEU A 84 -17.34 6.57 -21.52
C LEU A 84 -18.38 7.71 -21.57
N ASN A 85 -19.66 7.42 -21.78
CA ASN A 85 -20.73 8.44 -21.74
C ASN A 85 -21.11 8.81 -20.30
N GLN A 86 -20.72 8.00 -19.31
CA GLN A 86 -21.05 8.23 -17.92
C GLN A 86 -19.94 9.03 -17.24
N LYS A 87 -20.34 10.06 -16.49
CA LYS A 87 -19.39 10.87 -15.73
C LYS A 87 -18.85 10.06 -14.54
N ILE A 88 -17.54 9.95 -14.44
CA ILE A 88 -16.86 9.34 -13.29
C ILE A 88 -17.08 10.22 -12.05
N VAL A 89 -17.71 9.65 -11.01
CA VAL A 89 -17.91 10.30 -9.71
C VAL A 89 -17.18 9.52 -8.62
N PHE A 90 -16.13 10.11 -8.06
CA PHE A 90 -15.42 9.53 -6.93
C PHE A 90 -16.22 9.76 -5.64
N LYS A 91 -16.75 8.68 -5.07
CA LYS A 91 -17.38 8.73 -3.75
C LYS A 91 -16.32 8.44 -2.70
N SER A 92 -16.05 9.42 -1.84
CA SER A 92 -15.25 9.18 -0.63
C SER A 92 -15.88 8.05 0.17
N LYS A 93 -15.11 7.03 0.55
CA LYS A 93 -15.57 5.96 1.43
C LYS A 93 -16.12 6.60 2.71
N LYS A 94 -17.43 6.50 2.95
CA LYS A 94 -17.98 6.86 4.25
C LYS A 94 -17.56 5.78 5.24
N PRO A 95 -17.09 6.13 6.46
CA PRO A 95 -16.92 5.15 7.51
C PRO A 95 -18.27 4.44 7.70
N LYS A 96 -18.28 3.10 7.62
CA LYS A 96 -19.46 2.31 7.95
C LYS A 96 -19.82 2.61 9.41
N PRO A 97 -21.04 3.05 9.73
CA PRO A 97 -21.46 3.07 11.12
C PRO A 97 -21.57 1.62 11.59
N GLU A 98 -20.74 1.24 12.56
CA GLU A 98 -21.05 0.09 13.40
C GLU A 98 -22.47 0.26 13.93
N GLN A 99 -23.32 -0.74 13.70
CA GLN A 99 -24.65 -0.79 14.29
C GLN A 99 -24.48 -0.89 15.81
N THR A 100 -24.59 0.25 16.49
CA THR A 100 -24.96 0.30 17.90
C THR A 100 -26.41 0.73 17.98
N GLU A 101 -27.24 -0.15 18.53
CA GLU A 101 -28.62 0.12 18.87
C GLU A 101 -28.68 1.30 19.86
N THR A 102 -29.52 2.32 19.59
CA THR A 102 -30.53 2.90 20.50
C THR A 102 -30.95 4.35 20.12
N LYS A 103 -32.27 4.49 19.89
CA LYS A 103 -33.19 5.60 20.28
C LYS A 103 -33.00 7.05 19.75
N ALA A 104 -34.01 7.46 18.97
CA ALA A 104 -34.78 8.72 18.98
C ALA A 104 -34.11 10.13 18.86
N LYS A 105 -34.57 10.87 17.83
CA LYS A 105 -34.38 12.31 17.44
C LYS A 105 -34.68 13.33 18.58
N PRO A 106 -34.30 14.65 18.52
CA PRO A 106 -34.34 15.54 17.33
C PRO A 106 -33.26 16.66 17.17
N LYS A 107 -33.37 17.41 16.05
CA LYS A 107 -32.55 18.55 15.52
C LYS A 107 -32.45 19.76 16.48
N PRO A 108 -31.45 20.67 16.32
CA PRO A 108 -31.66 21.95 15.59
C PRO A 108 -30.39 22.43 14.82
N GLU A 109 -30.46 22.96 13.60
CA GLU A 109 -30.69 24.36 13.15
C GLU A 109 -29.44 25.00 12.53
N GLU A 110 -29.73 25.80 11.53
CA GLU A 110 -28.86 26.49 10.59
C GLU A 110 -28.01 27.56 11.28
N LYS A 111 -26.71 27.72 10.92
CA LYS A 111 -26.08 29.05 10.81
C LYS A 111 -25.07 29.12 9.67
N LYS A 112 -25.42 29.99 8.72
CA LYS A 112 -24.59 30.53 7.64
C LYS A 112 -23.42 31.33 8.23
N ALA A 113 -22.23 31.21 7.66
CA ALA A 113 -21.26 32.31 7.62
C ALA A 113 -20.30 32.14 6.45
N LYS A 114 -20.57 32.91 5.39
CA LYS A 114 -19.66 33.15 4.27
C LYS A 114 -18.45 33.92 4.80
N LYS A 115 -17.22 33.46 4.53
CA LYS A 115 -16.06 34.37 4.43
C LYS A 115 -15.16 34.02 3.24
N ALA A 116 -15.00 35.07 2.45
CA ALA A 116 -14.14 35.39 1.32
C ALA A 116 -13.06 34.39 0.88
N LYS A 117 -13.04 34.18 -0.44
CA LYS A 117 -11.92 33.65 -1.22
C LYS A 117 -10.71 34.57 -1.07
N GLN A 118 -9.61 34.07 -0.51
CA GLN A 118 -8.27 34.54 -0.80
C GLN A 118 -7.55 33.42 -1.54
N LYS A 119 -7.44 33.59 -2.86
CA LYS A 119 -6.71 32.70 -3.75
C LYS A 119 -5.23 33.06 -3.63
N GLN A 120 -4.57 32.56 -2.59
CA GLN A 120 -3.13 32.42 -2.60
C GLN A 120 -2.84 31.02 -3.13
N GLU A 121 -2.09 30.95 -4.23
CA GLU A 121 -1.61 29.69 -4.77
C GLU A 121 -0.62 29.12 -3.76
N LYS A 122 -1.15 28.28 -2.86
CA LYS A 122 -0.33 27.56 -1.88
C LYS A 122 0.53 26.59 -2.69
N SER A 123 1.84 26.75 -2.53
CA SER A 123 2.88 25.87 -3.06
C SER A 123 2.42 24.40 -3.05
N LYS A 124 2.52 23.71 -4.19
CA LYS A 124 2.22 22.27 -4.31
C LYS A 124 3.30 21.37 -3.69
N LEU A 125 4.30 21.97 -3.07
CA LEU A 125 5.40 21.28 -2.41
C LEU A 125 5.39 21.72 -0.95
N SER A 126 4.92 20.82 -0.08
CA SER A 126 4.95 20.96 1.38
C SER A 126 6.27 20.45 1.97
N PHE A 127 7.36 20.48 1.19
CA PHE A 127 8.65 19.90 1.56
C PHE A 127 9.71 20.93 1.95
N ASN A 128 9.39 22.23 2.00
CA ASN A 128 10.42 23.26 2.16
C ASN A 128 9.99 24.48 2.99
N ASP A 129 9.18 24.29 4.04
CA ASP A 129 8.80 25.38 4.95
C ASP A 129 9.14 25.09 6.42
N GLU A 130 9.92 24.04 6.70
CA GLU A 130 10.23 23.63 8.07
C GLU A 130 11.57 22.86 8.16
N GLU A 131 12.68 23.48 7.74
CA GLU A 131 14.03 23.09 8.24
C GLU A 131 15.08 24.19 8.01
N GLU A 132 14.77 25.43 8.37
CA GLU A 132 15.78 26.47 8.63
C GLU A 132 15.46 27.11 10.00
N GLU A 133 15.48 26.29 11.06
CA GLU A 133 15.50 26.79 12.43
C GLU A 133 16.83 26.36 13.07
N GLU A 134 17.71 27.35 13.11
CA GLU A 134 18.95 27.50 13.87
C GLU A 134 19.00 26.71 15.19
N TYR A 135 19.94 25.76 15.29
CA TYR A 135 20.66 25.43 16.54
C TYR A 135 22.01 24.77 16.27
#